data_AF-A0A3D2S293-F1
#
_entry.id   AF-A0A3D2S293-F1
#
_cell.length_a   1.000
_cell.length_b   1.000
_cell.length_c   1.000
_cell.angle_alpha   90.00
_cell.angle_beta   90.00
_cell.angle_gamma   90.00
#
_symmetry.space_group_name_H-M   'P 1'
#
loop_
_entity.id
_entity.type
_entity.pdbx_description
1 polymer ?
#
loop_
_entity_poly.entity_id
_entity_poly.type
_entity_poly.pdbx_seq_one_letter_code
_entity_poly.pdbx_strand_id
1 'polypeptide(L)'
;VLDRLVGYELSPFLWKKVAKGLSAGRVQSVALRLIVEREDQIKNFEPQEYWTINADFKCKDSGGVKLATEIYAKEGKRLKKFDIPHQELADA
;
A
#
# COMPACT_ATOMS: atom_id res chain seq x y z
N VAL A 1 28.24 7.43 -24.32
CA VAL A 1 28.17 8.87 -24.70
C VAL A 1 26.94 9.54 -24.09
N LEU A 2 25.75 8.91 -24.15
CA LEU A 2 24.49 9.48 -23.64
C LEU A 2 24.52 9.86 -22.15
N ASP A 3 24.94 8.97 -21.24
CA ASP A 3 24.95 9.29 -19.80
C ASP A 3 25.94 10.41 -19.45
N ARG A 4 26.98 10.59 -20.27
CA ARG A 4 27.93 11.70 -20.14
C ARG A 4 27.28 13.02 -20.58
N LEU A 5 26.55 13.03 -21.69
CA LEU A 5 25.81 14.24 -22.12
C LEU A 5 24.80 14.66 -21.06
N VAL A 6 23.97 13.72 -20.59
CA VAL A 6 22.97 14.00 -19.55
C VAL A 6 23.63 14.48 -18.26
N GLY A 7 24.70 13.82 -17.82
CA GLY A 7 25.42 14.20 -16.60
C GLY A 7 26.06 15.59 -16.67
N TYR A 8 26.77 15.90 -17.76
CA TYR A 8 27.50 17.17 -17.88
C TYR A 8 26.57 18.36 -18.22
N GLU A 9 25.46 18.14 -18.94
CA GLU A 9 24.52 19.22 -19.26
C GLU A 9 23.58 19.56 -18.10
N LEU A 10 23.04 18.55 -17.38
CA LEU A 10 22.08 18.82 -16.30
C LEU A 10 22.74 19.16 -14.96
N SER A 11 23.94 18.64 -14.64
CA SER A 11 24.55 18.89 -13.31
C SER A 11 24.79 20.39 -13.03
N PRO A 12 25.29 21.22 -13.98
CA PRO A 12 25.43 22.66 -13.77
C PRO A 12 24.10 23.37 -13.48
N PHE A 13 22.99 22.89 -14.05
CA PHE A 13 21.66 23.41 -13.78
C PHE A 13 21.21 23.09 -12.35
N LEU A 14 21.43 21.85 -11.89
CA LEU A 14 21.14 21.44 -10.52
C LEU A 14 21.93 22.25 -9.49
N TRP A 15 23.19 22.60 -9.78
CA TRP A 15 23.99 23.43 -8.88
C TRP A 15 23.45 24.85 -8.70
N LYS A 16 22.84 25.41 -9.74
CA LYS A 16 22.24 26.75 -9.68
C LYS A 16 20.88 26.75 -9.00
N LYS A 17 20.12 25.66 -9.10
CA LYS A 17 18.71 25.60 -8.66
C LYS A 17 18.45 24.82 -7.38
N VAL A 18 19.34 23.91 -7.02
CA VAL A 18 19.17 23.01 -5.87
C VAL A 18 20.36 23.11 -4.92
N ALA A 19 21.50 22.50 -5.27
CA ALA A 19 22.71 22.53 -4.45
C ALA A 19 23.97 22.19 -5.27
N LYS A 20 25.10 22.81 -4.92
CA LYS A 20 26.41 22.52 -5.54
C LYS A 20 26.82 21.07 -5.25
N GLY A 21 27.43 20.41 -6.24
CA GLY A 21 27.95 19.04 -6.11
C GLY A 21 26.94 17.92 -6.44
N LEU A 22 25.69 18.26 -6.76
CA LEU A 22 24.70 17.27 -7.21
C LEU A 22 24.99 16.78 -8.63
N SER A 23 24.77 15.49 -8.87
CA SER A 23 24.85 14.89 -10.19
C SER A 23 23.47 14.54 -10.73
N ALA A 24 23.26 14.77 -12.02
CA ALA A 24 22.10 14.27 -12.73
C ALA A 24 22.46 12.97 -13.44
N GLY A 25 21.71 11.90 -13.17
CA GLY A 25 21.90 10.61 -13.82
C GLY A 25 20.59 10.10 -14.40
N ARG A 26 20.59 9.66 -15.66
CA ARG A 26 19.36 9.20 -16.33
C ARG A 26 18.64 8.10 -15.55
N VAL A 27 19.38 7.14 -14.99
CA VAL A 27 18.81 6.04 -14.19
C VAL A 27 18.61 6.43 -12.73
N GLN A 28 19.59 7.11 -12.13
CA GLN A 28 19.53 7.51 -10.72
C GLN A 28 18.36 8.45 -10.43
N SER A 29 18.05 9.38 -11.33
CA SER A 29 16.93 10.31 -11.17
C SER A 29 15.57 9.61 -11.22
N VAL A 30 15.43 8.59 -12.06
CA VAL A 30 14.20 7.79 -12.16
C VAL A 30 14.02 6.91 -10.92
N ALA A 31 15.10 6.27 -10.45
CA ALA A 31 15.06 5.49 -9.22
C ALA A 31 14.67 6.36 -8.01
N LEU A 32 15.27 7.55 -7.89
CA LEU A 32 14.93 8.51 -6.84
C LEU A 32 13.46 8.94 -6.94
N ARG A 33 12.98 9.23 -8.15
CA ARG A 33 11.57 9.59 -8.38
C ARG A 33 10.61 8.51 -7.88
N LEU A 34 10.87 7.23 -8.18
CA LEU A 34 10.02 6.12 -7.73
C LEU A 34 9.95 6.03 -6.20
N ILE A 35 11.08 6.28 -5.52
CA ILE A 35 11.14 6.29 -4.05
C ILE A 35 10.33 7.45 -3.49
N VAL A 36 10.50 8.66 -4.05
CA VAL A 36 9.76 9.85 -3.61
C VAL A 36 8.26 9.69 -3.84
N GLU A 37 7.85 9.16 -5.00
CA GLU A 37 6.44 8.88 -5.30
C GLU A 37 5.85 7.87 -4.30
N ARG A 38 6.62 6.84 -3.92
CA ARG A 38 6.17 5.87 -2.91
C ARG A 38 6.05 6.51 -1.52
N GLU A 39 6.98 7.38 -1.15
CA GLU A 39 6.95 8.11 0.13
C GLU A 39 5.76 9.07 0.20
N ASP A 40 5.45 9.76 -0.90
CA ASP A 40 4.27 10.62 -0.98
C ASP A 40 2.97 9.81 -0.87
N GLN A 41 2.91 8.60 -1.44
CA GLN A 41 1.80 7.68 -1.23
C GLN A 41 1.67 7.24 0.24
N ILE A 42 2.79 7.06 0.96
CA ILE A 42 2.77 6.74 2.40
C ILE A 42 2.26 7.93 3.21
N LYS A 43 2.74 9.14 2.92
CA LYS A 43 2.33 10.36 3.62
C LYS A 43 0.85 10.70 3.41
N ASN A 44 0.34 10.42 2.22
CA ASN A 44 -1.06 10.63 1.87
C ASN A 44 -1.96 9.43 2.19
N PHE A 45 -1.42 8.38 2.81
CA PHE A 45 -2.22 7.22 3.20
C PHE A 45 -3.06 7.55 4.44
N GLU A 46 -4.38 7.59 4.27
CA GLU A 46 -5.34 7.71 5.37
C GLU A 46 -5.72 6.30 5.87
N PRO A 47 -5.27 5.88 7.06
CA PRO A 47 -5.62 4.57 7.59
C PRO A 47 -7.12 4.50 7.90
N GLN A 48 -7.78 3.44 7.42
CA GLN A 48 -9.18 3.16 7.71
C GLN A 48 -9.27 1.95 8.63
N GLU A 49 -9.94 2.12 9.77
CA GLU A 49 -10.23 1.02 10.67
C GLU A 49 -11.29 0.10 10.04
N TYR A 50 -11.04 -1.21 10.10
CA TYR A 50 -12.00 -2.22 9.70
C TYR A 50 -11.83 -3.47 10.55
N TRP A 51 -12.92 -4.19 10.74
CA TRP A 51 -12.97 -5.42 11.52
C TRP A 51 -13.31 -6.60 10.61
N THR A 52 -12.70 -7.75 10.90
CA THR A 52 -13.05 -9.03 10.26
C THR A 52 -13.62 -9.97 11.31
N ILE A 53 -14.72 -10.65 10.98
CA ILE A 53 -15.35 -11.62 11.87
C ILE A 53 -14.91 -13.03 11.43
N ASN A 54 -14.16 -13.69 12.30
CA ASN A 54 -13.76 -15.08 12.14
C ASN A 54 -14.77 -15.98 12.84
N ALA A 55 -15.26 -17.00 12.15
CA ALA A 55 -16.20 -17.97 12.69
C ALA A 55 -15.67 -19.40 12.54
N ASP A 56 -15.65 -20.13 13.65
CA ASP A 56 -15.31 -21.54 13.71
C ASP A 56 -16.56 -22.39 13.51
N PHE A 57 -16.66 -23.07 12.36
CA PHE A 57 -17.76 -23.98 12.08
C PHE A 57 -17.36 -25.43 12.36
N LYS A 58 -18.28 -26.19 12.97
CA LYS A 58 -18.16 -27.65 13.12
C LYS A 58 -19.06 -28.33 12.10
N CYS A 59 -18.47 -29.18 11.26
CA CYS A 59 -19.24 -29.96 10.29
C CYS A 59 -19.84 -31.19 11.00
N LYS A 60 -21.15 -31.45 10.84
CA LYS A 60 -21.87 -32.52 11.55
C LYS A 60 -21.47 -33.93 11.11
N ASP A 61 -20.99 -34.12 9.87
CA ASP A 61 -20.76 -35.45 9.29
C ASP A 61 -19.30 -35.91 9.22
N SER A 62 -18.33 -35.06 9.59
CA SER A 62 -16.90 -35.38 9.46
C SER A 62 -16.12 -35.08 10.75
N GLY A 63 -16.17 -36.02 11.71
CA GLY A 63 -15.10 -36.24 12.69
C GLY A 63 -14.59 -35.05 13.52
N GLY A 64 -15.42 -34.02 13.75
CA GLY A 64 -15.05 -32.88 14.61
C GLY A 64 -14.01 -31.92 14.02
N VAL A 65 -13.83 -31.88 12.69
CA VAL A 65 -12.97 -30.88 12.05
C VAL A 65 -13.58 -29.49 12.23
N LYS A 66 -12.83 -28.59 12.90
CA LYS A 66 -13.14 -27.16 13.00
C LYS A 66 -12.68 -26.47 11.73
N LEU A 67 -13.59 -25.79 11.04
CA LEU A 67 -13.28 -24.97 9.88
C LEU A 67 -13.33 -23.51 10.32
N ALA A 68 -12.17 -22.86 10.40
CA ALA A 68 -12.09 -21.42 10.58
C ALA A 68 -12.43 -20.75 9.24
N THR A 69 -13.46 -19.91 9.22
CA THR A 69 -13.87 -19.19 8.01
C THR A 69 -14.17 -17.73 8.34
N GLU A 70 -13.89 -16.85 7.38
CA GLU A 70 -14.25 -15.44 7.45
C GLU A 70 -15.68 -15.24 6.93
N ILE A 71 -16.47 -14.41 7.62
CA ILE A 71 -17.85 -14.11 7.20
C ILE A 71 -17.81 -13.18 5.98
N TYR A 72 -18.37 -13.63 4.85
CA TYR A 72 -18.41 -12.89 3.58
C TYR A 72 -19.74 -12.17 3.30
N ALA A 73 -20.79 -12.43 4.10
CA ALA A 73 -22.11 -11.84 3.93
C ALA A 73 -22.91 -11.79 5.25
N LYS A 74 -23.52 -10.63 5.53
CA LYS A 74 -24.54 -10.44 6.58
C LYS A 74 -25.82 -9.97 5.89
N GLU A 75 -26.96 -10.58 6.22
CA GLU A 75 -28.30 -10.23 5.68
C GLU A 75 -28.41 -10.19 4.13
N GLY A 76 -27.74 -11.11 3.44
CA GLY A 76 -27.85 -11.22 1.97
C GLY A 76 -27.04 -10.19 1.17
N LYS A 77 -26.31 -9.28 1.84
CA LYS A 77 -25.34 -8.38 1.19
C LYS A 77 -23.92 -8.90 1.37
N ARG A 78 -23.16 -8.95 0.27
CA ARG A 78 -21.72 -9.28 0.28
C ARG A 78 -20.95 -8.16 0.96
N LEU A 79 -20.22 -8.48 2.01
CA LEU A 79 -19.39 -7.52 2.74
C LEU A 79 -18.08 -7.31 1.96
N LYS A 80 -17.75 -6.05 1.68
CA LYS A 80 -16.43 -5.62 1.20
C LYS A 80 -15.50 -5.39 2.41
N LYS A 81 -14.20 -5.27 2.14
CA LYS A 81 -13.12 -5.18 3.14
C LYS A 81 -13.31 -4.05 4.18
N PHE A 82 -14.11 -3.02 3.89
CA PHE A 82 -14.34 -1.86 4.76
C PHE A 82 -15.78 -1.77 5.31
N ASP A 83 -16.61 -2.79 5.12
CA ASP A 83 -18.04 -2.70 5.48
C ASP A 83 -18.31 -2.84 6.99
N ILE A 84 -17.33 -3.26 7.80
CA ILE A 84 -17.41 -3.30 9.26
C ILE A 84 -16.39 -2.31 9.86
N PRO A 85 -16.72 -1.01 9.94
CA PRO A 85 -15.79 0.02 10.40
C PRO A 85 -15.62 0.09 11.92
N HIS A 86 -16.58 -0.42 12.71
CA HIS A 86 -16.60 -0.27 14.17
C HIS A 86 -16.81 -1.61 14.88
N GLN A 87 -16.18 -1.74 16.06
CA GLN A 87 -16.26 -2.92 16.92
C GLN A 87 -17.71 -3.29 17.30
N GLU A 88 -18.58 -2.30 17.51
CA GLU A 88 -20.00 -2.54 17.84
C GLU A 88 -20.76 -3.31 16.74
N LEU A 89 -20.36 -3.17 15.47
CA LEU A 89 -20.95 -3.92 14.35
C LEU A 89 -20.37 -5.33 14.20
N ALA A 90 -19.19 -5.58 14.78
CA ALA A 90 -18.54 -6.89 14.81
C ALA A 90 -19.09 -7.77 15.94
N ASP A 91 -19.45 -7.15 17.07
CA ASP A 91 -19.96 -7.85 18.27
C ASP A 91 -21.49 -8.10 18.24
N ALA A 92 -22.22 -7.47 17.30
CA ALA A 92 -23.68 -7.61 17.11
C ALA A 92 -24.08 -8.62 16.03
#